data_AF-A0A0F2Q5C9-F1
#
_entry.id   AF-A0A0F2Q5C9-F1
#
_cell.length_a   1.000
_cell.length_b   1.000
_cell.length_c   1.000
_cell.angle_alpha   90.00
_cell.angle_beta   90.00
_cell.angle_gamma   90.00
#
_symmetry.space_group_name_H-M   'P 1'
#
loop_
_entity.id
_entity.type
_entity.pdbx_description
1 polymer ?
#
loop_
_entity_poly.entity_id
_entity_poly.type
_entity_poly.pdbx_seq_one_letter_code
_entity_poly.pdbx_strand_id
1 'polypeptide(L)'
;VVYLGAKTGRDGVGGATMASAEFDESIEEKRPTVQVGDPFTEKCLLEACLELMQTGAVIAIQDMGAAGLTCSAVEMGAKGDLGIELDLDKVPVREERMSAYEMMLSESQERMLMVLEPEKEAEAKAIFVKWGLDFAIVGKTTDDLRFRILHQGEEVANLPIKELGDEAPEYDREWREIGGLSAIAWSDVEEPEDYGQALLDLLGSPNNSSKRWVWEQYDTLIQGNSLQIPGGDAGVVRVEGHDTKALAFSSDVTPRYVEANPYEGGKQAVAECWRNLTATGAEPLAATDNLNFGNPERPEIMGQLVMAIQGIGEACRALDFPIVSGNVSLYNETNGEAILPTPTIGGVGLIPDWAHMARIGGAREGDAVILIGGDGSHLGQSAWMRDCLGRAEGAPPSVDLTAERRHGDFVRSAIRNDLVTSCHDISSGGLAATLAEMAMASDLGMEIDLSGSSGPTHALLFGEDQARYVITVPAELASYVMASAEGAGVPFRRLGVASGESLQVSGVLSVPVSALRATHESWFPAFMDSPAALAAE
;
A
#
# COMPACT_ATOMS: atom_id res chain seq x y z
N VAL A 1 -28.37 0.76 -21.45
CA VAL A 1 -27.41 -0.02 -20.64
C VAL A 1 -26.70 -0.99 -21.55
N VAL A 2 -25.38 -0.93 -21.58
CA VAL A 2 -24.53 -1.64 -22.53
C VAL A 2 -23.51 -2.46 -21.76
N TYR A 3 -23.37 -3.71 -22.19
CA TYR A 3 -22.37 -4.65 -21.74
C TYR A 3 -21.17 -4.63 -22.68
N LEU A 4 -19.97 -4.63 -22.10
CA LEU A 4 -18.71 -4.50 -22.82
C LEU A 4 -17.67 -5.45 -22.23
N GLY A 5 -16.81 -6.02 -23.07
CA GLY A 5 -15.69 -6.87 -22.64
C GLY A 5 -15.92 -8.36 -22.87
N ALA A 6 -15.34 -9.19 -22.00
CA ALA A 6 -15.37 -10.65 -22.12
C ALA A 6 -16.80 -11.23 -21.97
N LYS A 7 -17.01 -12.47 -22.39
CA LYS A 7 -18.31 -13.16 -22.27
C LYS A 7 -18.51 -13.75 -20.87
N THR A 8 -19.74 -13.66 -20.37
CA THR A 8 -20.14 -14.19 -19.06
C THR A 8 -20.12 -15.72 -19.05
N GLY A 9 -19.45 -16.30 -18.04
CA GLY A 9 -19.38 -17.74 -17.75
C GLY A 9 -19.73 -18.04 -16.29
N ARG A 10 -19.62 -19.31 -15.86
CA ARG A 10 -19.88 -19.74 -14.48
C ARG A 10 -18.66 -19.55 -13.57
N ASP A 11 -18.04 -18.38 -13.64
CA ASP A 11 -16.87 -18.05 -12.83
C ASP A 11 -17.30 -17.39 -11.53
N GLY A 12 -16.69 -17.79 -10.40
CA GLY A 12 -16.84 -17.06 -9.14
C GLY A 12 -18.28 -16.96 -8.59
N VAL A 13 -19.25 -17.75 -9.07
CA VAL A 13 -20.65 -17.63 -8.60
C VAL A 13 -20.71 -17.96 -7.10
N GLY A 14 -20.96 -16.94 -6.27
CA GLY A 14 -20.93 -17.05 -4.81
C GLY A 14 -19.58 -16.73 -4.15
N GLY A 15 -18.60 -16.22 -4.90
CA GLY A 15 -17.29 -15.80 -4.42
C GLY A 15 -17.37 -14.75 -3.32
N ALA A 16 -18.18 -13.69 -3.51
CA ALA A 16 -18.42 -12.66 -2.51
C ALA A 16 -18.92 -13.21 -1.15
N THR A 17 -19.81 -14.20 -1.17
CA THR A 17 -20.34 -14.83 0.06
C THR A 17 -19.25 -15.62 0.78
N MET A 18 -18.36 -16.29 0.05
CA MET A 18 -17.22 -16.97 0.67
C MET A 18 -16.19 -16.01 1.25
N ALA A 19 -15.89 -14.91 0.55
CA ALA A 19 -14.96 -13.89 1.03
C ALA A 19 -15.45 -13.18 2.30
N SER A 20 -16.73 -13.34 2.64
CA SER A 20 -17.38 -12.78 3.84
C SER A 20 -17.55 -13.81 4.97
N ALA A 21 -16.84 -14.94 4.91
CA ALA A 21 -16.90 -16.01 5.90
C ALA A 21 -15.50 -16.39 6.39
N GLU A 22 -15.41 -16.86 7.64
CA GLU A 22 -14.17 -17.41 8.22
C GLU A 22 -13.73 -18.68 7.48
N PHE A 23 -12.41 -18.90 7.38
CA PHE A 23 -11.89 -20.10 6.75
C PHE A 23 -11.85 -21.31 7.70
N ASP A 24 -12.64 -22.36 7.39
CA ASP A 24 -12.72 -23.63 8.15
C ASP A 24 -12.54 -24.88 7.25
N GLU A 25 -12.51 -26.07 7.87
CA GLU A 25 -12.34 -27.37 7.18
C GLU A 25 -13.48 -27.71 6.19
N SER A 26 -14.61 -27.00 6.19
CA SER A 26 -15.78 -27.27 5.34
C SER A 26 -15.81 -26.48 4.03
N ILE A 27 -14.86 -25.55 3.82
CA ILE A 27 -14.83 -24.65 2.65
C ILE A 27 -14.46 -25.35 1.34
N GLU A 28 -13.77 -26.49 1.37
CA GLU A 28 -13.42 -27.22 0.14
C GLU A 28 -14.65 -27.54 -0.73
N GLU A 29 -15.82 -27.75 -0.11
CA GLU A 29 -17.08 -28.01 -0.81
C GLU A 29 -17.71 -26.77 -1.47
N LYS A 30 -17.24 -25.56 -1.15
CA LYS A 30 -17.82 -24.29 -1.61
C LYS A 30 -16.96 -23.53 -2.62
N ARG A 31 -15.75 -24.01 -2.95
CA ARG A 31 -14.83 -23.30 -3.84
C ARG A 31 -15.47 -23.06 -5.22
N PRO A 32 -15.72 -21.80 -5.61
CA PRO A 32 -16.20 -21.48 -6.93
C PRO A 32 -15.10 -21.74 -7.95
N THR A 33 -15.48 -21.82 -9.22
CA THR A 33 -14.56 -21.94 -10.35
C THR A 33 -13.52 -20.82 -10.29
N VAL A 34 -12.24 -21.19 -10.33
CA VAL A 34 -11.10 -20.26 -10.23
C VAL A 34 -11.23 -19.20 -11.33
N GLN A 35 -11.21 -17.93 -10.91
CA GLN A 35 -11.16 -16.79 -11.83
C GLN A 35 -9.81 -16.82 -12.56
N VAL A 36 -9.85 -16.79 -13.89
CA VAL A 36 -8.65 -16.68 -14.73
C VAL A 36 -8.76 -15.36 -15.47
N GLY A 37 -7.87 -14.42 -15.15
CA GLY A 37 -7.80 -13.14 -15.85
C GLY A 37 -7.20 -13.28 -17.25
N ASP A 38 -7.64 -12.43 -18.16
CA ASP A 38 -7.10 -12.28 -19.52
C ASP A 38 -6.55 -10.84 -19.71
N PRO A 39 -5.27 -10.59 -19.38
CA PRO A 39 -4.70 -9.25 -19.43
C PRO A 39 -4.63 -8.68 -20.86
N PHE A 40 -4.73 -9.51 -21.90
CA PHE A 40 -4.78 -9.03 -23.28
C PHE A 40 -6.14 -8.42 -23.61
N THR A 41 -7.22 -9.09 -23.20
CA THR A 41 -8.58 -8.57 -23.32
C THR A 41 -8.76 -7.35 -22.42
N GLU A 42 -8.22 -7.38 -21.19
CA GLU A 42 -8.23 -6.23 -20.28
C GLU A 42 -7.57 -4.99 -20.91
N LYS A 43 -6.40 -5.15 -21.55
CA LYS A 43 -5.74 -4.03 -22.22
C LYS A 43 -6.57 -3.46 -23.37
N CYS A 44 -7.20 -4.32 -24.17
CA CYS A 44 -8.10 -3.85 -25.24
C CYS A 44 -9.30 -3.10 -24.66
N LEU A 45 -9.86 -3.60 -23.56
CA LEU A 45 -10.98 -2.99 -22.85
C LEU A 45 -10.62 -1.63 -22.27
N LEU A 46 -9.45 -1.51 -21.64
CA LEU A 46 -8.92 -0.24 -21.14
C LEU A 46 -8.82 0.81 -22.26
N GLU A 47 -8.17 0.47 -23.36
CA GLU A 47 -8.00 1.40 -24.50
C GLU A 47 -9.34 1.79 -25.14
N ALA A 48 -10.26 0.82 -25.30
CA ALA A 48 -11.60 1.09 -25.82
C ALA A 48 -12.39 2.02 -24.90
N CYS A 49 -12.31 1.83 -23.57
CA CYS A 49 -12.95 2.70 -22.59
C CYS A 49 -12.35 4.11 -22.60
N LEU A 50 -11.03 4.25 -22.64
CA LEU A 50 -10.35 5.56 -22.71
C LEU A 50 -10.72 6.31 -23.99
N GLU A 51 -10.73 5.64 -25.14
CA GLU A 51 -11.16 6.22 -26.43
C GLU A 51 -12.64 6.62 -26.38
N LEU A 52 -13.51 5.76 -25.84
CA LEU A 52 -14.94 6.06 -25.72
C LEU A 52 -15.20 7.27 -24.83
N MET A 53 -14.52 7.40 -23.69
CA MET A 53 -14.69 8.53 -22.77
C MET A 53 -14.36 9.88 -23.44
N GLN A 54 -13.38 9.91 -24.36
CA GLN A 54 -13.04 11.13 -25.11
C GLN A 54 -14.15 11.60 -26.05
N THR A 55 -15.03 10.70 -26.51
CA THR A 55 -16.19 11.06 -27.36
C THR A 55 -17.31 11.77 -26.58
N GLY A 56 -17.30 11.66 -25.25
CA GLY A 56 -18.42 12.09 -24.40
C GLY A 56 -19.71 11.30 -24.65
N ALA A 57 -19.61 10.00 -25.00
CA ALA A 57 -20.77 9.10 -25.15
C ALA A 57 -21.20 8.43 -23.84
N VAL A 58 -20.34 8.42 -22.83
CA VAL A 58 -20.55 7.73 -21.55
C VAL A 58 -21.28 8.66 -20.59
N ILE A 59 -22.47 8.24 -20.13
CA ILE A 59 -23.21 8.89 -19.04
C ILE A 59 -22.73 8.33 -17.70
N ALA A 60 -22.61 7.00 -17.62
CA ALA A 60 -22.12 6.30 -16.44
C ALA A 60 -21.37 5.02 -16.86
N ILE A 61 -20.40 4.62 -16.04
CA ILE A 61 -19.54 3.45 -16.25
C ILE A 61 -19.29 2.76 -14.90
N GLN A 62 -19.33 1.43 -14.91
CA GLN A 62 -19.02 0.58 -13.77
C GLN A 62 -18.24 -0.64 -14.26
N ASP A 63 -17.22 -1.03 -13.50
CA ASP A 63 -16.61 -2.34 -13.61
C ASP A 63 -17.53 -3.42 -13.04
N MET A 64 -17.28 -4.66 -13.46
CA MET A 64 -18.05 -5.83 -13.04
C MET A 64 -17.15 -6.81 -12.27
N GLY A 65 -17.08 -6.62 -10.96
CA GLY A 65 -16.37 -7.48 -10.02
C GLY A 65 -17.29 -8.41 -9.24
N ALA A 66 -17.23 -8.33 -7.91
CA ALA A 66 -18.02 -9.14 -6.98
C ALA A 66 -19.53 -9.00 -7.25
N ALA A 67 -20.25 -10.13 -7.26
CA ALA A 67 -21.67 -10.21 -7.64
C ALA A 67 -22.01 -9.69 -9.06
N GLY A 68 -21.01 -9.47 -9.92
CA GLY A 68 -21.15 -9.31 -11.36
C GLY A 68 -22.17 -8.26 -11.81
N LEU A 69 -23.04 -8.65 -12.74
CA LEU A 69 -24.10 -7.79 -13.30
C LEU A 69 -25.04 -7.23 -12.23
N THR A 70 -25.25 -7.96 -11.14
CA THR A 70 -26.14 -7.54 -10.07
C THR A 70 -25.62 -6.27 -9.41
N CYS A 71 -24.39 -6.30 -8.93
CA CYS A 71 -23.78 -5.17 -8.23
C CYS A 71 -23.67 -3.95 -9.16
N SER A 72 -23.03 -4.11 -10.32
CA SER A 72 -22.75 -3.00 -11.24
C SER A 72 -24.03 -2.31 -11.74
N ALA A 73 -25.10 -3.07 -12.00
CA ALA A 73 -26.35 -2.49 -12.43
C ALA A 73 -27.09 -1.80 -11.28
N VAL A 74 -27.17 -2.44 -10.10
CA VAL A 74 -27.86 -1.87 -8.94
C VAL A 74 -27.17 -0.59 -8.48
N GLU A 75 -25.85 -0.59 -8.31
CA GLU A 75 -25.10 0.60 -7.91
C GLU A 75 -25.29 1.77 -8.88
N MET A 76 -25.19 1.49 -10.18
CA MET A 76 -25.34 2.49 -11.24
C MET A 76 -26.75 3.09 -11.26
N GLY A 77 -27.79 2.26 -11.10
CA GLY A 77 -29.17 2.72 -11.08
C GLY A 77 -29.53 3.44 -9.78
N ALA A 78 -29.14 2.88 -8.63
CA ALA A 78 -29.40 3.46 -7.31
C ALA A 78 -28.75 4.83 -7.15
N LYS A 79 -27.44 4.98 -7.44
CA LYS A 79 -26.73 6.28 -7.38
C LYS A 79 -27.34 7.32 -8.32
N GLY A 80 -27.93 6.89 -9.43
CA GLY A 80 -28.56 7.76 -10.43
C GLY A 80 -30.04 8.09 -10.18
N ASP A 81 -30.66 7.57 -9.12
CA ASP A 81 -32.11 7.65 -8.88
C ASP A 81 -32.96 7.12 -10.06
N LEU A 82 -32.52 6.00 -10.66
CA LEU A 82 -33.17 5.37 -11.81
C LEU A 82 -33.41 3.88 -11.55
N GLY A 83 -34.47 3.33 -12.14
CA GLY A 83 -34.63 1.89 -12.26
C GLY A 83 -33.79 1.33 -13.43
N ILE A 84 -33.53 0.03 -13.43
CA ILE A 84 -32.86 -0.67 -14.54
C ILE A 84 -33.68 -1.90 -14.95
N GLU A 85 -33.88 -2.06 -16.24
CA GLU A 85 -34.42 -3.28 -16.86
C GLU A 85 -33.31 -3.93 -17.71
N LEU A 86 -32.95 -5.17 -17.38
CA LEU A 86 -32.00 -6.00 -18.13
C LEU A 86 -32.72 -7.16 -18.83
N ASP A 87 -32.27 -7.46 -20.04
CA ASP A 87 -32.67 -8.60 -20.85
C ASP A 87 -31.48 -9.55 -21.00
N LEU A 88 -31.52 -10.64 -20.24
CA LEU A 88 -30.42 -11.61 -20.16
C LEU A 88 -30.22 -12.36 -21.48
N ASP A 89 -31.25 -12.45 -22.33
CA ASP A 89 -31.11 -13.09 -23.65
C ASP A 89 -30.16 -12.29 -24.58
N LYS A 90 -29.86 -11.03 -24.23
CA LYS A 90 -28.91 -10.17 -24.95
C LYS A 90 -27.52 -10.14 -24.31
N VAL A 91 -27.32 -10.71 -23.12
CA VAL A 91 -26.02 -10.73 -22.46
C VAL A 91 -25.10 -11.74 -23.17
N PRO A 92 -23.89 -11.33 -23.59
CA PRO A 92 -22.93 -12.25 -24.18
C PRO A 92 -22.50 -13.34 -23.18
N VAL A 93 -22.79 -14.61 -23.50
CA VAL A 93 -22.41 -15.78 -22.70
C VAL A 93 -21.45 -16.69 -23.47
N ARG A 94 -20.55 -17.37 -22.75
CA ARG A 94 -19.65 -18.39 -23.33
C ARG A 94 -20.05 -19.82 -23.01
N GLU A 95 -20.96 -20.01 -22.05
CA GLU A 95 -21.47 -21.32 -21.67
C GLU A 95 -22.95 -21.46 -22.04
N GLU A 96 -23.34 -22.66 -22.47
CA GLU A 96 -24.73 -22.95 -22.79
C GLU A 96 -25.58 -23.14 -21.52
N ARG A 97 -26.86 -22.80 -21.65
CA ARG A 97 -27.91 -23.05 -20.63
C ARG A 97 -27.56 -22.49 -19.26
N MET A 98 -26.96 -21.30 -19.22
CA MET A 98 -26.80 -20.55 -17.97
C MET A 98 -28.17 -20.11 -17.46
N SER A 99 -28.39 -20.28 -16.17
CA SER A 99 -29.56 -19.76 -15.47
C SER A 99 -29.43 -18.25 -15.26
N ALA A 100 -30.55 -17.57 -15.02
CA ALA A 100 -30.53 -16.15 -14.68
C ALA A 100 -29.65 -15.86 -13.45
N TYR A 101 -29.68 -16.76 -12.46
CA TYR A 101 -28.85 -16.66 -11.25
C TYR A 101 -27.35 -16.69 -11.58
N GLU A 102 -26.90 -17.67 -12.38
CA GLU A 102 -25.50 -17.78 -12.79
C GLU A 102 -25.05 -16.58 -13.63
N MET A 103 -25.89 -16.09 -14.54
CA MET A 103 -25.55 -14.92 -15.37
C MET A 103 -25.42 -13.64 -14.54
N MET A 104 -26.33 -13.44 -13.59
CA MET A 104 -26.39 -12.23 -12.77
C MET A 104 -25.28 -12.15 -11.73
N LEU A 105 -24.87 -13.29 -11.16
CA LEU A 105 -23.87 -13.37 -10.08
C LEU A 105 -22.51 -13.93 -10.53
N SER A 106 -22.34 -14.15 -11.83
CA SER A 106 -21.05 -14.49 -12.41
C SER A 106 -20.04 -13.37 -12.16
N GLU A 107 -18.85 -13.75 -11.72
CA GLU A 107 -17.69 -12.88 -11.50
C GLU A 107 -16.62 -13.12 -12.58
N SER A 108 -17.05 -13.45 -13.81
CA SER A 108 -16.15 -13.45 -14.97
C SER A 108 -15.40 -12.11 -15.07
N GLN A 109 -14.12 -12.17 -15.38
CA GLN A 109 -13.24 -10.99 -15.40
C GLN A 109 -13.39 -10.19 -16.71
N GLU A 110 -12.73 -9.03 -16.78
CA GLU A 110 -12.66 -8.14 -17.95
C GLU A 110 -14.02 -7.74 -18.54
N ARG A 111 -14.95 -7.30 -17.69
CA ARG A 111 -16.28 -6.82 -18.09
C ARG A 111 -16.58 -5.44 -17.52
N MET A 112 -17.28 -4.64 -18.32
CA MET A 112 -17.77 -3.31 -17.93
C MET A 112 -19.26 -3.19 -18.27
N LEU A 113 -19.97 -2.42 -17.45
CA LEU A 113 -21.34 -1.98 -17.70
C LEU A 113 -21.36 -0.47 -17.90
N MET A 114 -22.14 0.01 -18.86
CA MET A 114 -22.26 1.46 -19.15
C MET A 114 -23.69 1.91 -19.44
N VAL A 115 -23.98 3.17 -19.14
CA VAL A 115 -25.09 3.92 -19.74
C VAL A 115 -24.52 4.86 -20.79
N LEU A 116 -25.02 4.77 -22.01
CA LEU A 116 -24.59 5.59 -23.14
C LEU A 116 -25.70 6.54 -23.57
N GLU A 117 -25.29 7.66 -24.16
CA GLU A 117 -26.18 8.53 -24.96
C GLU A 117 -26.69 7.73 -26.18
N PRO A 118 -28.01 7.53 -26.35
CA PRO A 118 -28.57 6.70 -27.43
C PRO A 118 -28.13 7.14 -28.84
N GLU A 119 -27.94 8.44 -29.06
CA GLU A 119 -27.54 8.99 -30.36
C GLU A 119 -26.09 8.62 -30.74
N LYS A 120 -25.27 8.23 -29.76
CA LYS A 120 -23.87 7.85 -29.94
C LYS A 120 -23.62 6.34 -29.93
N GLU A 121 -24.68 5.53 -29.95
CA GLU A 121 -24.58 4.07 -29.95
C GLU A 121 -23.68 3.54 -31.08
N ALA A 122 -23.88 4.02 -32.30
CA ALA A 122 -23.14 3.54 -33.47
C ALA A 122 -21.64 3.86 -33.39
N GLU A 123 -21.31 5.04 -32.83
CA GLU A 123 -19.93 5.47 -32.57
C GLU A 123 -19.29 4.59 -31.49
N ALA A 124 -19.99 4.39 -30.37
CA ALA A 124 -19.52 3.53 -29.29
C ALA A 124 -19.28 2.10 -29.76
N LYS A 125 -20.23 1.52 -30.51
CA LYS A 125 -20.08 0.17 -31.07
C LYS A 125 -18.87 0.06 -32.00
N ALA A 126 -18.62 1.09 -32.83
CA ALA A 126 -17.47 1.08 -33.74
C ALA A 126 -16.13 1.03 -32.99
N ILE A 127 -16.01 1.72 -31.86
CA ILE A 127 -14.81 1.71 -31.01
C ILE A 127 -14.56 0.31 -30.45
N PHE A 128 -15.56 -0.33 -29.85
CA PHE A 128 -15.38 -1.66 -29.24
C PHE A 128 -15.10 -2.74 -30.29
N VAL A 129 -15.74 -2.68 -31.46
CA VAL A 129 -15.44 -3.58 -32.59
C VAL A 129 -14.02 -3.38 -33.12
N LYS A 130 -13.53 -2.13 -33.19
CA LYS A 130 -12.13 -1.81 -33.57
C LYS A 130 -11.13 -2.49 -32.63
N TRP A 131 -11.41 -2.53 -31.34
CA TRP A 131 -10.58 -3.18 -30.32
C TRP A 131 -10.84 -4.69 -30.15
N GLY A 132 -11.73 -5.27 -30.96
CA GLY A 132 -12.02 -6.71 -30.93
C GLY A 132 -12.87 -7.17 -29.75
N LEU A 133 -13.64 -6.27 -29.13
CA LEU A 133 -14.46 -6.52 -27.95
C LEU A 133 -15.93 -6.70 -28.31
N ASP A 134 -16.64 -7.49 -27.51
CA ASP A 134 -18.10 -7.61 -27.61
C ASP A 134 -18.78 -6.32 -27.15
N PHE A 135 -19.87 -5.97 -27.85
CA PHE A 135 -20.72 -4.82 -27.55
C PHE A 135 -22.19 -5.26 -27.63
N ALA A 136 -22.89 -5.24 -26.51
CA ALA A 136 -24.28 -5.66 -26.44
C ALA A 136 -25.14 -4.68 -25.64
N ILE A 137 -26.25 -4.24 -26.22
CA ILE A 137 -27.27 -3.48 -25.49
C ILE A 137 -28.11 -4.49 -24.72
N VAL A 138 -27.84 -4.59 -23.43
CA VAL A 138 -28.46 -5.58 -22.54
C VAL A 138 -29.64 -5.02 -21.77
N GLY A 139 -29.92 -3.72 -21.84
CA GLY A 139 -31.01 -3.14 -21.09
C GLY A 139 -31.18 -1.63 -21.25
N LYS A 140 -32.05 -1.06 -20.42
CA LYS A 140 -32.38 0.37 -20.39
C LYS A 140 -32.57 0.85 -18.96
N THR A 141 -32.39 2.15 -18.74
CA THR A 141 -32.81 2.82 -17.52
C THR A 141 -34.31 3.10 -17.56
N THR A 142 -34.93 3.23 -16.39
CA THR A 142 -36.37 3.45 -16.20
C THR A 142 -36.61 4.44 -15.06
N ASP A 143 -37.80 5.00 -14.96
CA ASP A 143 -38.18 6.07 -14.02
C ASP A 143 -39.01 5.57 -12.82
N ASP A 144 -39.09 4.25 -12.61
CA ASP A 144 -39.92 3.63 -11.58
C ASP A 144 -39.13 3.03 -10.40
N LEU A 145 -37.81 3.25 -10.35
CA LEU A 145 -36.92 2.78 -9.28
C LEU A 145 -36.97 1.25 -9.07
N ARG A 146 -37.28 0.49 -10.13
CA ARG A 146 -37.29 -0.98 -10.11
C ARG A 146 -36.03 -1.54 -10.77
N PHE A 147 -35.48 -2.60 -10.18
CA PHE A 147 -34.50 -3.47 -10.79
C PHE A 147 -35.22 -4.70 -11.35
N ARG A 148 -35.37 -4.77 -12.68
CA ARG A 148 -36.12 -5.79 -13.42
C ARG A 148 -35.20 -6.63 -14.28
N ILE A 149 -35.31 -7.94 -14.17
CA ILE A 149 -34.53 -8.91 -14.95
C ILE A 149 -35.47 -9.76 -15.78
N LEU A 150 -35.29 -9.72 -17.10
CA LEU A 150 -36.00 -10.53 -18.07
C LEU A 150 -35.07 -11.64 -18.58
N HIS A 151 -35.57 -12.87 -18.66
CA HIS A 151 -34.85 -14.00 -19.26
C HIS A 151 -35.85 -14.94 -19.92
N GLN A 152 -35.62 -15.29 -21.18
CA GLN A 152 -36.48 -16.19 -21.97
C GLN A 152 -37.95 -15.73 -22.03
N GLY A 153 -38.16 -14.42 -22.06
CA GLY A 153 -39.49 -13.80 -22.09
C GLY A 153 -40.23 -13.74 -20.74
N GLU A 154 -39.60 -14.17 -19.64
CA GLU A 154 -40.18 -14.10 -18.29
C GLU A 154 -39.47 -13.05 -17.42
N GLU A 155 -40.21 -12.36 -16.56
CA GLU A 155 -39.64 -11.49 -15.51
C GLU A 155 -39.23 -12.37 -14.32
N VAL A 156 -37.93 -12.64 -14.23
CA VAL A 156 -37.36 -13.56 -13.24
C VAL A 156 -36.98 -12.86 -11.93
N ALA A 157 -36.84 -11.53 -11.94
CA ALA A 157 -36.65 -10.72 -10.74
C ALA A 157 -37.21 -9.31 -10.92
N ASN A 158 -37.78 -8.76 -9.84
CA ASN A 158 -38.31 -7.40 -9.79
C ASN A 158 -38.22 -6.86 -8.36
N LEU A 159 -37.20 -6.05 -8.09
CA LEU A 159 -36.85 -5.57 -6.75
C LEU A 159 -36.82 -4.03 -6.70
N PRO A 160 -37.10 -3.41 -5.55
CA PRO A 160 -36.81 -1.99 -5.34
C PRO A 160 -35.29 -1.76 -5.41
N ILE A 161 -34.82 -0.88 -6.31
CA ILE A 161 -33.38 -0.74 -6.55
C ILE A 161 -32.64 -0.06 -5.38
N LYS A 162 -33.30 0.88 -4.70
CA LYS A 162 -32.75 1.60 -3.54
C LYS A 162 -32.53 0.70 -2.33
N GLU A 163 -33.51 -0.16 -2.05
CA GLU A 163 -33.41 -1.14 -0.96
C GLU A 163 -32.24 -2.12 -1.16
N LEU A 164 -31.84 -2.37 -2.42
CA LEU A 164 -30.75 -3.28 -2.75
C LEU A 164 -29.37 -2.58 -2.80
N GLY A 165 -29.32 -1.30 -3.14
CA GLY A 165 -28.07 -0.55 -3.32
C GLY A 165 -27.66 0.35 -2.14
N ASP A 166 -28.60 1.14 -1.62
CA ASP A 166 -28.30 2.26 -0.72
C ASP A 166 -28.86 2.08 0.71
N GLU A 167 -29.79 1.14 0.93
CA GLU A 167 -30.53 1.00 2.21
C GLU A 167 -30.27 -0.35 2.91
N ALA A 168 -29.09 -0.92 2.71
CA ALA A 168 -28.67 -2.11 3.45
C ALA A 168 -28.63 -1.81 4.96
N PRO A 169 -29.03 -2.76 5.85
CA PRO A 169 -28.99 -2.54 7.29
C PRO A 169 -27.58 -2.23 7.79
N GLU A 170 -27.46 -1.13 8.53
CA GLU A 170 -26.23 -0.79 9.26
C GLU A 170 -26.24 -1.46 10.65
N TYR A 171 -25.07 -1.94 11.07
CA TYR A 171 -24.89 -2.61 12.36
C TYR A 171 -24.04 -1.75 13.30
N ASP A 172 -24.62 -1.37 14.44
CA ASP A 172 -23.86 -0.86 15.59
C ASP A 172 -23.37 -2.06 16.42
N ARG A 173 -22.15 -2.52 16.13
CA ARG A 173 -21.56 -3.71 16.76
C ARG A 173 -20.98 -3.37 18.13
N GLU A 174 -21.21 -4.25 19.10
CA GLU A 174 -20.55 -4.13 20.41
C GLU A 174 -19.03 -4.27 20.25
N TRP A 175 -18.27 -3.37 20.84
CA TRP A 175 -16.81 -3.40 20.82
C TRP A 175 -16.25 -3.05 22.18
N ARG A 176 -15.01 -3.46 22.43
CA ARG A 176 -14.27 -3.15 23.66
C ARG A 176 -12.95 -2.51 23.32
N GLU A 177 -12.61 -1.44 24.04
CA GLU A 177 -11.29 -0.84 23.92
C GLU A 177 -10.22 -1.85 24.30
N ILE A 178 -9.25 -2.04 23.40
CA ILE A 178 -8.09 -2.90 23.63
C ILE A 178 -6.95 -2.00 24.14
N GLY A 179 -6.56 -2.23 25.39
CA GLY A 179 -5.41 -1.54 25.97
C GLY A 179 -4.12 -1.91 25.24
N GLY A 180 -3.22 -0.93 25.08
CA GLY A 180 -1.90 -1.19 24.52
C GLY A 180 -0.97 -1.91 25.50
N LEU A 181 0.04 -2.60 24.96
CA LEU A 181 1.14 -3.12 25.76
C LEU A 181 1.87 -1.97 26.47
N SER A 182 2.41 -2.25 27.67
CA SER A 182 3.24 -1.28 28.39
C SER A 182 4.58 -1.10 27.68
N ALA A 183 5.13 0.12 27.72
CA ALA A 183 6.50 0.35 27.27
C ALA A 183 7.49 -0.49 28.10
N ILE A 184 8.57 -0.93 27.44
CA ILE A 184 9.71 -1.59 28.07
C ILE A 184 10.90 -0.63 28.12
N ALA A 185 11.75 -0.76 29.14
CA ALA A 185 12.97 0.00 29.17
C ALA A 185 14.01 -0.66 28.24
N TRP A 186 14.84 0.16 27.60
CA TRP A 186 16.00 -0.30 26.83
C TRP A 186 16.98 -1.13 27.66
N SER A 187 17.03 -0.91 28.98
CA SER A 187 17.82 -1.73 29.91
C SER A 187 17.30 -3.17 30.06
N ASP A 188 16.05 -3.44 29.67
CA ASP A 188 15.43 -4.76 29.73
C ASP A 188 15.60 -5.55 28.42
N VAL A 189 16.33 -4.97 27.46
CA VAL A 189 16.68 -5.57 26.17
C VAL A 189 18.19 -5.74 26.12
N GLU A 190 18.65 -6.98 25.94
CA GLU A 190 20.06 -7.32 25.95
C GLU A 190 20.80 -6.69 24.76
N GLU A 191 22.00 -6.15 24.98
CA GLU A 191 22.85 -5.70 23.88
C GLU A 191 23.42 -6.89 23.08
N PRO A 192 23.56 -6.78 21.75
CA PRO A 192 24.31 -7.76 20.95
C PRO A 192 25.76 -7.91 21.44
N GLU A 193 26.26 -9.15 21.43
CA GLU A 193 27.69 -9.40 21.59
C GLU A 193 28.50 -8.90 20.37
N ASP A 194 27.89 -8.95 19.18
CA ASP A 194 28.43 -8.46 17.92
C ASP A 194 27.35 -7.67 17.16
N TYR A 195 27.49 -6.36 17.14
CA TYR A 195 26.58 -5.44 16.43
C TYR A 195 26.62 -5.59 14.91
N GLY A 196 27.78 -5.97 14.35
CA GLY A 196 27.91 -6.22 12.91
C GLY A 196 27.14 -7.47 12.50
N GLN A 197 27.24 -8.55 13.29
CA GLN A 197 26.45 -9.75 13.06
C GLN A 197 24.95 -9.50 13.26
N ALA A 198 24.55 -8.75 14.30
CA ALA A 198 23.15 -8.42 14.52
C ALA A 198 22.52 -7.64 13.35
N LEU A 199 23.27 -6.71 12.75
CA LEU A 199 22.83 -6.01 11.53
C LEU A 199 22.68 -6.97 10.34
N LEU A 200 23.62 -7.90 10.15
CA LEU A 200 23.54 -8.89 9.08
C LEU A 200 22.35 -9.83 9.30
N ASP A 201 22.10 -10.29 10.52
CA ASP A 201 20.96 -11.15 10.85
C ASP A 201 19.63 -10.45 10.56
N LEU A 202 19.53 -9.16 10.91
CA LEU A 202 18.37 -8.33 10.63
C LEU A 202 18.12 -8.18 9.13
N LEU A 203 19.14 -7.77 8.35
CA LEU A 203 19.05 -7.59 6.90
C LEU A 203 18.82 -8.91 6.15
N GLY A 204 19.27 -10.03 6.72
CA GLY A 204 19.05 -11.37 6.20
C GLY A 204 17.72 -11.99 6.59
N SER A 205 16.88 -11.29 7.37
CA SER A 205 15.59 -11.80 7.82
C SER A 205 14.55 -11.81 6.69
N PRO A 206 13.51 -12.67 6.76
CA PRO A 206 12.42 -12.67 5.78
C PRO A 206 11.77 -11.28 5.60
N ASN A 207 11.66 -10.54 6.70
CA ASN A 207 10.94 -9.28 6.75
C ASN A 207 11.77 -8.11 6.22
N ASN A 208 13.08 -8.05 6.49
CA ASN A 208 13.94 -6.92 6.08
C ASN A 208 14.88 -7.24 4.90
N SER A 209 14.92 -8.47 4.41
CA SER A 209 15.67 -8.80 3.19
C SER A 209 15.09 -8.13 1.95
N SER A 210 15.92 -8.03 0.92
CA SER A 210 15.57 -7.42 -0.35
C SER A 210 14.39 -8.11 -0.99
N LYS A 211 13.38 -7.32 -1.37
CA LYS A 211 12.23 -7.81 -2.15
C LYS A 211 12.54 -7.90 -3.65
N ARG A 212 13.81 -7.76 -4.03
CA ARG A 212 14.30 -7.79 -5.42
C ARG A 212 13.81 -8.97 -6.23
N TRP A 213 13.90 -10.16 -5.65
CA TRP A 213 13.45 -11.37 -6.33
C TRP A 213 11.99 -11.27 -6.78
N VAL A 214 11.12 -10.63 -5.97
CA VAL A 214 9.69 -10.45 -6.26
C VAL A 214 9.50 -9.45 -7.40
N TRP A 215 10.07 -8.25 -7.29
CA TRP A 215 9.78 -7.20 -8.26
C TRP A 215 10.53 -7.33 -9.59
N GLU A 216 11.62 -8.11 -9.68
CA GLU A 216 12.27 -8.45 -10.96
C GLU A 216 11.43 -9.38 -11.84
N GLN A 217 10.37 -9.99 -11.28
CA GLN A 217 9.38 -10.74 -12.07
C GLN A 217 8.44 -9.82 -12.86
N TYR A 218 8.40 -8.53 -12.52
CA TYR A 218 7.51 -7.54 -13.13
C TYR A 218 8.28 -6.53 -13.95
N ASP A 219 7.62 -5.99 -14.97
CA ASP A 219 8.20 -4.87 -15.72
C ASP A 219 8.10 -3.56 -14.92
N THR A 220 9.19 -2.79 -14.96
CA THR A 220 9.29 -1.48 -14.31
C THR A 220 9.61 -0.35 -15.30
N LEU A 221 9.61 -0.64 -16.61
CA LEU A 221 10.16 0.22 -17.67
C LEU A 221 9.19 0.52 -18.81
N ILE A 222 8.11 -0.24 -18.99
CA ILE A 222 7.07 -0.03 -20.00
C ILE A 222 6.48 1.37 -19.84
N GLN A 223 6.22 2.04 -20.97
CA GLN A 223 5.94 3.47 -21.11
C GLN A 223 7.14 4.41 -20.83
N GLY A 224 8.24 3.91 -20.27
CA GLY A 224 9.47 4.69 -20.06
C GLY A 224 9.31 5.85 -19.08
N ASN A 225 8.31 5.79 -18.19
CA ASN A 225 7.94 6.91 -17.32
C ASN A 225 8.43 6.78 -15.87
N SER A 226 9.01 5.65 -15.48
CA SER A 226 9.56 5.41 -14.15
C SER A 226 10.83 6.23 -13.91
N LEU A 227 10.82 7.07 -12.87
CA LEU A 227 11.97 7.84 -12.38
C LEU A 227 12.67 7.15 -11.21
N GLN A 228 11.91 6.41 -10.41
CA GLN A 228 12.39 5.57 -9.31
C GLN A 228 11.73 4.21 -9.45
N ILE A 229 12.55 3.18 -9.66
CA ILE A 229 12.15 1.77 -9.63
C ILE A 229 12.15 1.26 -8.17
N PRO A 230 11.60 0.07 -7.88
CA PRO A 230 11.60 -0.48 -6.53
C PRO A 230 12.99 -0.51 -5.88
N GLY A 231 13.05 -0.33 -4.55
CA GLY A 231 14.30 -0.24 -3.78
C GLY A 231 14.61 1.15 -3.21
N GLY A 232 13.61 2.01 -3.03
CA GLY A 232 13.69 3.22 -2.20
C GLY A 232 12.36 3.45 -1.48
N ASP A 233 12.19 4.59 -0.80
CA ASP A 233 11.02 4.86 0.04
C ASP A 233 9.68 4.91 -0.74
N ALA A 234 9.71 5.30 -2.02
CA ALA A 234 8.51 5.38 -2.87
C ALA A 234 8.83 5.11 -4.35
N GLY A 235 7.86 4.56 -5.08
CA GLY A 235 7.92 4.47 -6.54
C GLY A 235 7.56 5.81 -7.17
N VAL A 236 8.27 6.25 -8.21
CA VAL A 236 8.06 7.58 -8.82
C VAL A 236 7.90 7.46 -10.32
N VAL A 237 6.83 8.04 -10.87
CA VAL A 237 6.52 8.04 -12.30
C VAL A 237 6.23 9.46 -12.80
N ARG A 238 6.67 9.78 -14.01
CA ARG A 238 6.38 11.07 -14.66
C ARG A 238 4.90 11.19 -14.97
N VAL A 239 4.40 12.43 -14.90
CA VAL A 239 3.04 12.72 -15.36
C VAL A 239 3.08 13.04 -16.85
N GLU A 240 2.44 12.19 -17.66
CA GLU A 240 2.33 12.42 -19.10
C GLU A 240 1.63 13.75 -19.41
N GLY A 241 2.14 14.48 -20.40
CA GLY A 241 1.66 15.82 -20.76
C GLY A 241 2.21 16.96 -19.87
N HIS A 242 3.09 16.67 -18.91
CA HIS A 242 3.81 17.66 -18.13
C HIS A 242 5.33 17.49 -18.23
N ASP A 243 6.06 18.61 -18.38
CA ASP A 243 7.51 18.58 -18.61
C ASP A 243 8.31 18.12 -17.37
N THR A 244 7.88 18.53 -16.17
CA THR A 244 8.66 18.39 -14.93
C THR A 244 7.93 17.64 -13.81
N LYS A 245 6.63 17.38 -13.94
CA LYS A 245 5.86 16.79 -12.83
C LYS A 245 6.03 15.28 -12.75
N ALA A 246 6.02 14.76 -11.54
CA ALA A 246 5.97 13.33 -11.26
C ALA A 246 5.04 13.03 -10.07
N LEU A 247 4.54 11.80 -10.00
CA LEU A 247 3.80 11.28 -8.87
C LEU A 247 4.64 10.24 -8.15
N ALA A 248 4.71 10.36 -6.83
CA ALA A 248 5.31 9.37 -5.94
C ALA A 248 4.20 8.53 -5.29
N PHE A 249 4.46 7.24 -5.10
CA PHE A 249 3.54 6.28 -4.52
C PHE A 249 4.24 5.45 -3.44
N SER A 250 3.62 5.31 -2.28
CA SER A 250 4.10 4.44 -1.20
C SER A 250 2.93 3.66 -0.58
N SER A 251 3.24 2.60 0.16
CA SER A 251 2.24 1.70 0.76
C SER A 251 2.79 1.07 2.02
N ASP A 252 2.20 1.41 3.17
CA ASP A 252 2.84 1.17 4.46
C ASP A 252 1.86 0.64 5.51
N VAL A 253 2.37 -0.27 6.34
CA VAL A 253 1.76 -0.75 7.57
C VAL A 253 2.79 -1.54 8.36
N THR A 254 2.79 -1.36 9.68
CA THR A 254 3.51 -2.22 10.60
C THR A 254 2.51 -3.01 11.46
N PRO A 255 2.07 -4.21 11.05
CA PRO A 255 0.96 -4.92 11.71
C PRO A 255 1.23 -5.24 13.18
N ARG A 256 2.49 -5.54 13.54
CA ARG A 256 2.92 -5.76 14.94
C ARG A 256 2.67 -4.55 15.85
N TYR A 257 2.75 -3.33 15.30
CA TYR A 257 2.42 -2.13 16.07
C TYR A 257 0.92 -2.02 16.28
N VAL A 258 0.13 -2.33 15.26
CA VAL A 258 -1.33 -2.31 15.33
C VAL A 258 -1.84 -3.38 16.30
N GLU A 259 -1.22 -4.56 16.33
CA GLU A 259 -1.54 -5.59 17.32
C GLU A 259 -1.21 -5.11 18.75
N ALA A 260 -0.02 -4.55 18.96
CA ALA A 260 0.44 -4.11 20.28
C ALA A 260 -0.31 -2.88 20.81
N ASN A 261 -0.74 -1.97 19.93
CA ASN A 261 -1.63 -0.83 20.22
C ASN A 261 -2.29 -0.36 18.92
N PRO A 262 -3.57 -0.69 18.67
CA PRO A 262 -4.20 -0.41 17.37
C PRO A 262 -4.26 1.08 17.02
N TYR A 263 -4.43 1.96 18.01
CA TYR A 263 -4.51 3.40 17.78
C TYR A 263 -3.15 4.00 17.40
N GLU A 264 -2.08 3.66 18.10
CA GLU A 264 -0.73 4.12 17.71
C GLU A 264 -0.26 3.44 16.42
N GLY A 265 -0.58 2.16 16.19
CA GLY A 265 -0.24 1.46 14.95
C GLY A 265 -0.97 2.03 13.72
N GLY A 266 -2.27 2.35 13.83
CA GLY A 266 -3.02 2.99 12.75
C GLY A 266 -2.52 4.40 12.45
N LYS A 267 -2.15 5.16 13.50
CA LYS A 267 -1.50 6.48 13.36
C LYS A 267 -0.14 6.36 12.66
N GLN A 268 0.65 5.35 13.02
CA GLN A 268 1.99 5.11 12.49
C GLN A 268 1.97 4.72 11.00
N ALA A 269 1.02 3.89 10.57
CA ALA A 269 0.88 3.51 9.15
C ALA A 269 0.69 4.73 8.23
N VAL A 270 -0.13 5.71 8.65
CA VAL A 270 -0.31 6.97 7.92
C VAL A 270 0.97 7.81 7.94
N ALA A 271 1.62 7.92 9.10
CA ALA A 271 2.83 8.72 9.26
C ALA A 271 3.99 8.19 8.40
N GLU A 272 4.20 6.88 8.38
CA GLU A 272 5.23 6.23 7.57
C GLU A 272 4.98 6.43 6.07
N CYS A 273 3.74 6.24 5.60
CA CYS A 273 3.40 6.50 4.20
C CYS A 273 3.62 7.96 3.79
N TRP A 274 3.21 8.90 4.64
CA TRP A 274 3.45 10.32 4.43
C TRP A 274 4.95 10.67 4.40
N ARG A 275 5.72 10.04 5.29
CA ARG A 275 7.17 10.20 5.43
C ARG A 275 7.93 9.64 4.24
N ASN A 276 7.56 8.46 3.75
CA ASN A 276 8.16 7.83 2.58
C ASN A 276 7.96 8.65 1.31
N LEU A 277 6.76 9.20 1.09
CA LEU A 277 6.52 10.17 0.03
C LEU A 277 7.39 11.42 0.19
N THR A 278 7.46 11.95 1.41
CA THR A 278 8.25 13.14 1.75
C THR A 278 9.74 12.95 1.52
N ALA A 279 10.29 11.76 1.79
CA ALA A 279 11.71 11.41 1.58
C ALA A 279 12.15 11.53 0.11
N THR A 280 11.21 11.45 -0.84
CA THR A 280 11.48 11.69 -2.27
C THR A 280 11.39 13.17 -2.68
N GLY A 281 10.90 14.04 -1.80
CA GLY A 281 10.56 15.44 -2.10
C GLY A 281 9.13 15.64 -2.59
N ALA A 282 8.29 14.61 -2.59
CA ALA A 282 6.89 14.69 -2.98
C ALA A 282 6.05 15.38 -1.90
N GLU A 283 5.06 16.19 -2.31
CA GLU A 283 4.00 16.68 -1.43
C GLU A 283 2.93 15.59 -1.32
N PRO A 284 2.69 14.97 -0.15
CA PRO A 284 1.59 14.02 0.00
C PRO A 284 0.25 14.70 -0.29
N LEU A 285 -0.60 14.08 -1.11
CA LEU A 285 -1.87 14.68 -1.57
C LEU A 285 -3.10 13.92 -1.10
N ALA A 286 -3.06 12.60 -1.17
CA ALA A 286 -4.19 11.73 -0.86
C ALA A 286 -3.71 10.32 -0.52
N ALA A 287 -4.50 9.65 0.29
CA ALA A 287 -4.28 8.28 0.71
C ALA A 287 -5.49 7.39 0.38
N THR A 288 -5.25 6.09 0.38
CA THR A 288 -6.26 5.04 0.33
C THR A 288 -5.99 4.07 1.46
N ASP A 289 -7.02 3.57 2.12
CA ASP A 289 -6.88 2.58 3.20
C ASP A 289 -7.37 1.20 2.74
N ASN A 290 -6.59 0.17 3.02
CA ASN A 290 -7.01 -1.22 2.85
C ASN A 290 -7.03 -1.88 4.23
N LEU A 291 -8.21 -1.88 4.84
CA LEU A 291 -8.45 -2.34 6.21
C LEU A 291 -8.66 -3.86 6.23
N ASN A 292 -7.69 -4.61 6.76
CA ASN A 292 -7.79 -6.07 6.89
C ASN A 292 -7.81 -6.46 8.37
N PHE A 293 -8.94 -7.00 8.83
CA PHE A 293 -9.15 -7.39 10.23
C PHE A 293 -9.87 -8.74 10.32
N GLY A 294 -9.83 -9.35 11.51
CA GLY A 294 -10.54 -10.60 11.81
C GLY A 294 -12.07 -10.44 11.85
N ASN A 295 -12.74 -11.34 12.56
CA ASN A 295 -14.20 -11.35 12.67
C ASN A 295 -14.70 -10.15 13.52
N PRO A 296 -15.45 -9.19 12.94
CA PRO A 296 -15.92 -7.99 13.62
C PRO A 296 -17.06 -8.26 14.62
N GLU A 297 -17.61 -9.48 14.67
CA GLU A 297 -18.61 -9.88 15.66
C GLU A 297 -17.99 -10.13 17.04
N ARG A 298 -16.67 -10.29 17.11
CA ARG A 298 -15.90 -10.39 18.35
C ARG A 298 -15.61 -8.97 18.87
N PRO A 299 -16.07 -8.59 20.08
CA PRO A 299 -15.92 -7.22 20.57
C PRO A 299 -14.47 -6.73 20.63
N GLU A 300 -13.51 -7.63 20.84
CA GLU A 300 -12.09 -7.31 20.83
C GLU A 300 -11.53 -6.97 19.44
N ILE A 301 -11.93 -7.71 18.41
CA ILE A 301 -11.51 -7.46 17.02
C ILE A 301 -12.17 -6.19 16.48
N MET A 302 -13.46 -6.00 16.77
CA MET A 302 -14.14 -4.75 16.47
C MET A 302 -13.46 -3.56 17.18
N GLY A 303 -12.98 -3.78 18.41
CA GLY A 303 -12.19 -2.78 19.15
C GLY A 303 -10.88 -2.42 18.48
N GLN A 304 -10.15 -3.41 17.92
CA GLN A 304 -8.94 -3.15 17.13
C GLN A 304 -9.25 -2.29 15.90
N LEU A 305 -10.31 -2.63 15.15
CA LEU A 305 -10.73 -1.85 13.98
C LEU A 305 -11.07 -0.40 14.35
N VAL A 306 -11.90 -0.19 15.38
CA VAL A 306 -12.31 1.15 15.83
C VAL A 306 -11.11 1.98 16.23
N MET A 307 -10.22 1.43 17.06
CA MET A 307 -9.04 2.16 17.56
C MET A 307 -8.05 2.47 16.44
N ALA A 308 -7.83 1.55 15.50
CA ALA A 308 -6.99 1.79 14.33
C ALA A 308 -7.54 2.91 13.44
N ILE A 309 -8.84 2.90 13.13
CA ILE A 309 -9.50 3.97 12.35
C ILE A 309 -9.39 5.32 13.07
N GLN A 310 -9.51 5.36 14.40
CA GLN A 310 -9.31 6.60 15.16
C GLN A 310 -7.89 7.15 15.02
N GLY A 311 -6.87 6.28 15.10
CA GLY A 311 -5.46 6.65 14.90
C GLY A 311 -5.20 7.16 13.48
N ILE A 312 -5.70 6.45 12.48
CA ILE A 312 -5.64 6.83 11.06
C ILE A 312 -6.27 8.20 10.85
N GLY A 313 -7.49 8.40 11.36
CA GLY A 313 -8.24 9.64 11.22
C GLY A 313 -7.56 10.84 11.89
N GLU A 314 -6.87 10.63 13.02
CA GLU A 314 -6.05 11.68 13.64
C GLU A 314 -4.84 12.06 12.78
N ALA A 315 -4.08 11.06 12.31
CA ALA A 315 -2.91 11.27 11.48
C ALA A 315 -3.27 11.98 10.16
N CYS A 316 -4.33 11.54 9.47
CA CYS A 316 -4.80 12.15 8.23
C CYS A 316 -5.15 13.64 8.43
N ARG A 317 -5.79 14.00 9.54
CA ARG A 317 -6.13 15.40 9.86
C ARG A 317 -4.89 16.24 10.20
N ALA A 318 -3.92 15.67 10.93
CA ALA A 318 -2.73 16.40 11.34
C ALA A 318 -1.73 16.63 10.18
N LEU A 319 -1.65 15.68 9.25
CA LEU A 319 -0.71 15.67 8.13
C LEU A 319 -1.32 16.17 6.82
N ASP A 320 -2.57 16.63 6.83
CA ASP A 320 -3.33 17.07 5.65
C ASP A 320 -3.34 16.01 4.53
N PHE A 321 -3.53 14.73 4.91
CA PHE A 321 -3.40 13.57 4.02
C PHE A 321 -4.70 12.77 3.98
N PRO A 322 -5.72 13.21 3.21
CA PRO A 322 -7.07 12.65 3.26
C PRO A 322 -7.18 11.27 2.62
N ILE A 323 -7.96 10.38 3.23
CA ILE A 323 -8.43 9.15 2.60
C ILE A 323 -9.45 9.50 1.52
N VAL A 324 -9.17 9.15 0.26
CA VAL A 324 -10.05 9.43 -0.91
C VAL A 324 -10.70 8.17 -1.50
N SER A 325 -10.19 7.00 -1.11
CA SER A 325 -10.70 5.69 -1.50
C SER A 325 -10.29 4.67 -0.44
N GLY A 326 -10.84 3.46 -0.51
CA GLY A 326 -10.42 2.39 0.39
C GLY A 326 -11.10 1.07 0.12
N ASN A 327 -10.73 0.08 0.91
CA ASN A 327 -11.32 -1.25 0.97
C ASN A 327 -11.39 -1.73 2.42
N VAL A 328 -12.39 -2.54 2.73
CA VAL A 328 -12.53 -3.19 4.03
C VAL A 328 -12.72 -4.68 3.84
N SER A 329 -11.73 -5.45 4.29
CA SER A 329 -11.76 -6.91 4.36
C SER A 329 -11.87 -7.33 5.84
N LEU A 330 -12.97 -7.98 6.18
CA LEU A 330 -13.26 -8.48 7.53
C LEU A 330 -13.31 -10.01 7.50
N TYR A 331 -13.40 -10.64 8.67
CA TYR A 331 -13.43 -12.11 8.81
C TYR A 331 -12.14 -12.78 8.32
N ASN A 332 -11.01 -12.07 8.32
CA ASN A 332 -9.68 -12.63 8.02
C ASN A 332 -9.19 -13.46 9.21
N GLU A 333 -9.80 -14.64 9.38
CA GLU A 333 -9.43 -15.63 10.39
C GLU A 333 -9.31 -17.01 9.72
N THR A 334 -8.42 -17.84 10.26
CA THR A 334 -8.32 -19.26 9.90
C THR A 334 -8.35 -20.07 11.18
N ASN A 335 -9.27 -21.02 11.29
CA ASN A 335 -9.45 -21.83 12.50
C ASN A 335 -9.61 -21.01 13.81
N GLY A 336 -10.27 -19.84 13.73
CA GLY A 336 -10.50 -18.93 14.87
C GLY A 336 -9.30 -18.08 15.28
N GLU A 337 -8.18 -18.17 14.57
CA GLU A 337 -7.03 -17.30 14.72
C GLU A 337 -7.12 -16.15 13.70
N ALA A 338 -7.21 -14.92 14.20
CA ALA A 338 -7.21 -13.73 13.36
C ALA A 338 -5.80 -13.41 12.84
N ILE A 339 -5.73 -12.80 11.66
CA ILE A 339 -4.51 -12.17 11.18
C ILE A 339 -4.06 -11.05 12.13
N LEU A 340 -2.81 -10.62 12.00
CA LEU A 340 -2.41 -9.32 12.55
C LEU A 340 -3.28 -8.22 11.92
N PRO A 341 -3.82 -7.28 12.72
CA PRO A 341 -4.62 -6.19 12.19
C PRO A 341 -3.77 -5.36 11.22
N THR A 342 -4.23 -5.26 9.97
CA THR A 342 -3.42 -4.74 8.85
C THR A 342 -4.19 -3.65 8.08
N PRO A 343 -4.28 -2.43 8.65
CA PRO A 343 -4.80 -1.25 7.95
C PRO A 343 -3.71 -0.65 7.06
N THR A 344 -3.54 -1.22 5.86
CA THR A 344 -2.51 -0.73 4.92
C THR A 344 -2.88 0.64 4.38
N ILE A 345 -1.95 1.60 4.44
CA ILE A 345 -2.14 2.94 3.89
C ILE A 345 -1.34 3.05 2.60
N GLY A 346 -2.04 3.17 1.47
CA GLY A 346 -1.46 3.56 0.19
C GLY A 346 -1.51 5.07 0.03
N GLY A 347 -0.46 5.67 -0.49
CA GLY A 347 -0.32 7.12 -0.60
C GLY A 347 0.11 7.58 -1.98
N VAL A 348 -0.38 8.74 -2.41
CA VAL A 348 0.12 9.46 -3.60
C VAL A 348 0.57 10.86 -3.23
N GLY A 349 1.74 11.25 -3.77
CA GLY A 349 2.29 12.59 -3.62
C GLY A 349 2.74 13.20 -4.94
N LEU A 350 2.76 14.52 -5.03
CA LEU A 350 3.20 15.27 -6.21
C LEU A 350 4.63 15.79 -6.03
N ILE A 351 5.48 15.50 -7.01
CA ILE A 351 6.76 16.16 -7.20
C ILE A 351 6.58 17.22 -8.30
N PRO A 352 6.68 18.53 -7.98
CA PRO A 352 6.47 19.59 -8.98
C PRO A 352 7.54 19.61 -10.07
N ASP A 353 8.78 19.29 -9.70
CA ASP A 353 9.92 19.14 -10.60
C ASP A 353 10.77 17.94 -10.16
N TRP A 354 10.70 16.87 -10.95
CA TRP A 354 11.41 15.62 -10.67
C TRP A 354 12.93 15.74 -10.78
N ALA A 355 13.47 16.83 -11.34
CA ALA A 355 14.92 17.06 -11.37
C ALA A 355 15.51 17.22 -9.96
N HIS A 356 14.69 17.64 -8.99
CA HIS A 356 15.08 17.89 -7.59
C HIS A 356 14.71 16.75 -6.65
N MET A 357 14.20 15.61 -7.14
CA MET A 357 13.80 14.51 -6.28
C MET A 357 15.02 13.88 -5.58
N ALA A 358 14.82 13.38 -4.37
CA ALA A 358 15.81 12.58 -3.67
C ALA A 358 15.55 11.08 -3.84
N ARG A 359 16.58 10.29 -3.59
CA ARG A 359 16.57 8.82 -3.54
C ARG A 359 17.42 8.39 -2.34
N ILE A 360 17.26 7.14 -1.92
CA ILE A 360 18.15 6.54 -0.91
C ILE A 360 19.59 6.38 -1.45
N GLY A 361 19.72 6.12 -2.76
CA GLY A 361 20.99 6.00 -3.48
C GLY A 361 21.34 7.31 -4.19
N GLY A 362 22.37 8.00 -3.69
CA GLY A 362 22.77 9.32 -4.19
C GLY A 362 23.89 10.00 -3.41
N ALA A 363 24.32 9.41 -2.29
CA ALA A 363 25.44 9.90 -1.49
C ALA A 363 26.72 9.91 -2.32
N ARG A 364 27.57 10.91 -2.08
CA ARG A 364 28.86 11.10 -2.74
C ARG A 364 29.98 11.04 -1.71
N GLU A 365 31.17 10.60 -2.14
CA GLU A 365 32.36 10.59 -1.31
C GLU A 365 32.59 11.98 -0.68
N GLY A 366 32.67 12.02 0.65
CA GLY A 366 32.86 13.23 1.44
C GLY A 366 31.59 13.96 1.85
N ASP A 367 30.40 13.54 1.40
CA ASP A 367 29.13 14.09 1.88
C ASP A 367 29.01 13.91 3.40
N ALA A 368 28.44 14.91 4.08
CA ALA A 368 28.12 14.80 5.50
C ALA A 368 26.84 13.97 5.66
N VAL A 369 26.87 12.99 6.57
CA VAL A 369 25.70 12.20 6.95
C VAL A 369 25.05 12.83 8.18
N ILE A 370 23.76 13.16 8.08
CA ILE A 370 23.01 13.88 9.09
C ILE A 370 21.70 13.14 9.40
N LEU A 371 21.49 12.83 10.68
CA LEU A 371 20.21 12.41 11.22
C LEU A 371 19.32 13.65 11.42
N ILE A 372 18.10 13.61 10.90
CA ILE A 372 17.02 14.54 11.20
C ILE A 372 16.06 13.85 12.16
N GLY A 373 15.68 14.54 13.23
CA GLY A 373 14.90 13.99 14.35
C GLY A 373 15.76 13.58 15.55
N GLY A 374 15.17 12.83 16.48
CA GLY A 374 15.78 12.44 17.75
C GLY A 374 16.70 11.21 17.66
N ASP A 375 17.51 11.01 18.69
CA ASP A 375 18.26 9.76 18.89
C ASP A 375 17.30 8.58 19.11
N GLY A 376 17.70 7.37 18.70
CA GLY A 376 16.90 6.16 18.87
C GLY A 376 16.78 5.74 20.34
N SER A 377 15.57 5.37 20.76
CA SER A 377 15.24 4.99 22.12
C SER A 377 14.23 3.84 22.21
N HIS A 378 13.40 3.65 21.18
CA HIS A 378 12.25 2.76 21.25
C HIS A 378 12.52 1.38 20.66
N LEU A 379 12.73 0.39 21.53
CA LEU A 379 12.99 -1.00 21.12
C LEU A 379 11.75 -1.90 21.15
N GLY A 380 10.72 -1.55 21.92
CA GLY A 380 9.49 -2.35 22.01
C GLY A 380 8.85 -2.54 20.64
N GLN A 381 8.44 -3.77 20.33
CA GLN A 381 7.97 -4.17 19.00
C GLN A 381 8.98 -3.99 17.84
N SER A 382 10.26 -3.70 18.07
CA SER A 382 11.19 -3.48 16.96
C SER A 382 11.40 -4.74 16.09
N ALA A 383 11.66 -4.55 14.80
CA ALA A 383 12.02 -5.63 13.89
C ALA A 383 13.25 -6.39 14.38
N TRP A 384 14.22 -5.69 14.98
CA TRP A 384 15.39 -6.32 15.58
C TRP A 384 15.05 -7.22 16.78
N MET A 385 14.22 -6.76 17.73
CA MET A 385 13.77 -7.64 18.82
C MET A 385 13.02 -8.87 18.29
N ARG A 386 12.13 -8.68 17.32
CA ARG A 386 11.33 -9.77 16.74
C ARG A 386 12.21 -10.77 15.99
N ASP A 387 13.04 -10.30 15.07
CA ASP A 387 13.75 -11.15 14.11
C ASP A 387 15.06 -11.71 14.69
N CYS A 388 15.75 -10.95 15.55
CA CYS A 388 17.06 -11.36 16.09
C CYS A 388 16.96 -11.94 17.51
N LEU A 389 15.99 -11.50 18.33
CA LEU A 389 15.84 -11.98 19.72
C LEU A 389 14.63 -12.91 19.92
N GLY A 390 13.70 -12.99 18.95
CA GLY A 390 12.44 -13.73 19.11
C GLY A 390 11.51 -13.12 20.15
N ARG A 391 11.64 -11.82 20.42
CA ARG A 391 10.91 -11.05 21.45
C ARG A 391 9.96 -10.07 20.78
N ALA A 392 8.74 -9.94 21.32
CA ALA A 392 7.67 -9.13 20.73
C ALA A 392 6.82 -8.43 21.81
N GLU A 393 7.41 -8.16 22.96
CA GLU A 393 6.81 -7.36 24.03
C GLU A 393 7.07 -5.86 23.84
N GLY A 394 6.36 -5.05 24.64
CA GLY A 394 6.47 -3.59 24.63
C GLY A 394 5.39 -2.91 23.80
N ALA A 395 5.10 -1.65 24.14
CA ALA A 395 4.31 -0.77 23.28
C ALA A 395 5.03 -0.52 21.94
N PRO A 396 4.32 -0.18 20.85
CA PRO A 396 4.94 0.41 19.67
C PRO A 396 5.45 1.83 19.96
N PRO A 397 6.30 2.42 19.10
CA PRO A 397 6.76 3.79 19.26
C PRO A 397 5.59 4.76 19.17
N SER A 398 5.58 5.79 20.02
CA SER A 398 4.58 6.86 19.92
C SER A 398 4.82 7.71 18.68
N VAL A 399 3.75 8.13 18.01
CA VAL A 399 3.83 9.01 16.85
C VAL A 399 3.48 10.45 17.24
N ASP A 400 4.48 11.33 17.29
CA ASP A 400 4.25 12.78 17.40
C ASP A 400 4.02 13.37 16.01
N LEU A 401 2.75 13.54 15.65
CA LEU A 401 2.33 14.08 14.34
C LEU A 401 2.80 15.53 14.11
N THR A 402 3.04 16.30 15.18
CA THR A 402 3.59 17.66 15.05
C THR A 402 5.06 17.61 14.67
N ALA A 403 5.83 16.70 15.28
CA ALA A 403 7.21 16.44 14.90
C ALA A 403 7.29 15.87 13.48
N GLU A 404 6.43 14.90 13.13
CA GLU A 404 6.35 14.28 11.81
C GLU A 404 6.21 15.34 10.71
N ARG A 405 5.20 16.20 10.83
CA ARG A 405 4.97 17.30 9.88
C ARG A 405 6.17 18.25 9.82
N ARG A 406 6.69 18.69 10.97
CA ARG A 406 7.78 19.66 11.02
C ARG A 406 9.07 19.13 10.38
N HIS A 407 9.44 17.91 10.72
CA HIS A 407 10.67 17.29 10.22
C HIS A 407 10.54 16.99 8.72
N GLY A 408 9.41 16.43 8.30
CA GLY A 408 9.16 16.16 6.89
C GLY A 408 9.06 17.43 6.03
N ASP A 409 8.40 18.49 6.50
CA ASP A 409 8.34 19.76 5.77
C ASP A 409 9.75 20.36 5.58
N PHE A 410 10.61 20.24 6.60
CA PHE A 410 12.02 20.64 6.50
C PHE A 410 12.79 19.80 5.49
N VAL A 411 12.69 18.46 5.58
CA VAL A 411 13.37 17.53 4.66
C VAL A 411 12.92 17.76 3.22
N ARG A 412 11.60 17.84 2.97
CA ARG A 412 11.02 18.12 1.66
C ARG A 412 11.53 19.44 1.09
N SER A 413 11.62 20.48 1.92
CA SER A 413 12.18 21.76 1.54
C SER A 413 13.67 21.64 1.20
N ALA A 414 14.46 20.91 1.98
CA ALA A 414 15.89 20.73 1.72
C ALA A 414 16.15 20.00 0.39
N ILE A 415 15.36 18.97 0.10
CA ILE A 415 15.39 18.21 -1.16
C ILE A 415 15.07 19.14 -2.34
N ARG A 416 13.95 19.86 -2.28
CA ARG A 416 13.49 20.76 -3.36
C ARG A 416 14.41 21.95 -3.64
N ASN A 417 15.36 22.24 -2.74
CA ASN A 417 16.34 23.30 -2.91
C ASN A 417 17.75 22.76 -3.23
N ASP A 418 17.85 21.50 -3.67
CA ASP A 418 19.12 20.83 -4.05
C ASP A 418 20.19 20.83 -2.94
N LEU A 419 19.76 20.81 -1.67
CA LEU A 419 20.68 20.78 -0.53
C LEU A 419 21.10 19.36 -0.16
N VAL A 420 20.35 18.37 -0.64
CA VAL A 420 20.44 16.96 -0.25
C VAL A 420 20.93 16.13 -1.44
N THR A 421 21.87 15.23 -1.21
CA THR A 421 22.37 14.28 -2.21
C THR A 421 21.66 12.94 -2.14
N SER A 422 21.30 12.48 -0.94
CA SER A 422 20.37 11.36 -0.72
C SER A 422 19.55 11.52 0.55
N CYS A 423 18.38 10.90 0.59
CA CYS A 423 17.47 10.90 1.73
C CYS A 423 16.86 9.51 1.89
N HIS A 424 16.67 9.08 3.13
CA HIS A 424 15.95 7.86 3.48
C HIS A 424 15.25 8.06 4.82
N ASP A 425 14.04 7.55 4.99
CA ASP A 425 13.39 7.50 6.29
C ASP A 425 14.05 6.51 7.26
N ILE A 426 13.70 6.61 8.55
CA ILE A 426 14.05 5.58 9.54
C ILE A 426 12.77 4.89 10.00
N SER A 427 12.65 3.62 9.64
CA SER A 427 11.48 2.78 9.87
C SER A 427 11.88 1.45 10.52
N SER A 428 11.45 0.30 9.95
CA SER A 428 11.77 -1.02 10.51
C SER A 428 13.28 -1.30 10.45
N GLY A 429 13.85 -1.76 11.55
CA GLY A 429 15.29 -2.00 11.68
C GLY A 429 16.12 -0.79 12.13
N GLY A 430 15.50 0.39 12.24
CA GLY A 430 16.12 1.58 12.82
C GLY A 430 17.28 2.14 11.98
N LEU A 431 18.08 3.00 12.62
CA LEU A 431 19.19 3.72 11.98
C LEU A 431 20.20 2.80 11.27
N ALA A 432 20.46 1.62 11.84
CA ALA A 432 21.43 0.68 11.27
C ALA A 432 20.99 0.13 9.91
N ALA A 433 19.70 -0.24 9.77
CA ALA A 433 19.14 -0.68 8.51
C ALA A 433 19.15 0.45 7.48
N THR A 434 18.67 1.64 7.86
CA THR A 434 18.68 2.84 6.99
C THR A 434 20.07 3.15 6.44
N LEU A 435 21.10 3.17 7.29
CA LEU A 435 22.47 3.44 6.86
C LEU A 435 23.02 2.34 5.94
N ALA A 436 22.70 1.07 6.22
CA ALA A 436 23.10 -0.04 5.37
C ALA A 436 22.45 0.04 3.98
N GLU A 437 21.15 0.35 3.91
CA GLU A 437 20.40 0.51 2.68
C GLU A 437 20.92 1.69 1.86
N MET A 438 21.18 2.84 2.48
CA MET A 438 21.79 3.99 1.79
C MET A 438 23.19 3.68 1.27
N ALA A 439 24.01 2.96 2.05
CA ALA A 439 25.36 2.56 1.65
C ALA A 439 25.34 1.57 0.47
N MET A 440 24.45 0.57 0.51
CA MET A 440 24.23 -0.36 -0.60
C MET A 440 23.67 0.34 -1.84
N ALA A 441 22.71 1.25 -1.70
CA ALA A 441 22.11 1.95 -2.83
C ALA A 441 23.07 2.95 -3.49
N SER A 442 24.00 3.52 -2.72
CA SER A 442 25.02 4.46 -3.22
C SER A 442 26.33 3.78 -3.66
N ASP A 443 26.48 2.48 -3.39
CA ASP A 443 27.73 1.72 -3.55
C ASP A 443 28.93 2.41 -2.87
N LEU A 444 28.68 2.92 -1.66
CA LEU A 444 29.61 3.77 -0.90
C LEU A 444 29.45 3.51 0.60
N GLY A 445 30.56 3.32 1.31
CA GLY A 445 30.59 3.15 2.76
C GLY A 445 30.23 4.43 3.51
N MET A 446 30.16 4.32 4.83
CA MET A 446 29.91 5.46 5.71
C MET A 446 30.70 5.32 7.00
N GLU A 447 31.33 6.41 7.45
CA GLU A 447 31.99 6.51 8.75
C GLU A 447 31.09 7.30 9.69
N ILE A 448 30.59 6.64 10.73
CA ILE A 448 29.57 7.13 11.66
C ILE A 448 30.15 7.20 13.08
N ASP A 449 29.82 8.27 13.79
CA ASP A 449 30.14 8.50 15.20
C ASP A 449 28.86 8.78 15.99
N LEU A 450 28.60 7.92 16.97
CA LEU A 450 27.45 8.03 17.88
C LEU A 450 27.84 8.59 19.25
N SER A 451 29.09 9.02 19.45
CA SER A 451 29.59 9.53 20.75
C SER A 451 28.82 10.75 21.26
N GLY A 452 28.20 11.52 20.37
CA GLY A 452 27.34 12.65 20.71
C GLY A 452 25.88 12.27 21.03
N SER A 453 25.46 11.04 20.74
CA SER A 453 24.09 10.55 20.92
C SER A 453 23.80 10.18 22.38
N SER A 454 22.53 10.27 22.77
CA SER A 454 22.08 9.90 24.12
C SER A 454 21.30 8.60 24.08
N GLY A 455 21.83 7.55 24.71
CA GLY A 455 21.18 6.23 24.75
C GLY A 455 22.20 5.11 24.75
N PRO A 456 21.73 3.85 24.82
CA PRO A 456 22.58 2.70 24.63
C PRO A 456 22.79 2.44 23.13
N THR A 457 23.83 1.72 22.78
CA THR A 457 24.17 1.49 21.37
C THR A 457 23.07 0.74 20.61
N HIS A 458 22.41 -0.27 21.21
CA HIS A 458 21.33 -1.02 20.56
C HIS A 458 20.08 -0.19 20.29
N ALA A 459 19.67 0.69 21.21
CA ALA A 459 18.53 1.57 20.93
C ALA A 459 18.87 2.67 19.92
N LEU A 460 20.11 3.18 19.93
CA LEU A 460 20.56 4.14 18.93
C LEU A 460 20.56 3.55 17.51
N LEU A 461 20.94 2.28 17.37
CA LEU A 461 21.04 1.59 16.08
C LEU A 461 19.73 0.97 15.62
N PHE A 462 18.99 0.31 16.52
CA PHE A 462 17.82 -0.51 16.17
C PHE A 462 16.49 0.05 16.71
N GLY A 463 16.51 1.17 17.42
CA GLY A 463 15.30 1.84 17.86
C GLY A 463 14.50 2.38 16.68
N GLU A 464 13.19 2.21 16.71
CA GLU A 464 12.26 2.51 15.60
C GLU A 464 11.41 3.75 15.88
N ASP A 465 11.93 4.72 16.65
CA ASP A 465 11.30 6.01 16.88
C ASP A 465 10.89 6.71 15.56
N GLN A 466 9.78 7.45 15.60
CA GLN A 466 9.12 8.03 14.42
C GLN A 466 9.62 9.46 14.12
N ALA A 467 9.18 10.06 13.01
CA ALA A 467 9.59 11.39 12.54
C ALA A 467 11.11 11.55 12.33
N ARG A 468 11.79 10.51 11.83
CA ARG A 468 13.25 10.52 11.59
C ARG A 468 13.62 10.20 10.14
N TYR A 469 14.73 10.81 9.71
CA TYR A 469 15.32 10.65 8.39
C TYR A 469 16.84 10.65 8.50
N VAL A 470 17.52 9.98 7.58
CA VAL A 470 18.94 10.21 7.31
C VAL A 470 19.06 10.94 5.97
N ILE A 471 19.77 12.07 5.98
CA ILE A 471 20.12 12.81 4.77
C ILE A 471 21.64 12.83 4.59
N THR A 472 22.07 12.79 3.34
CA THR A 472 23.44 13.17 2.97
C THR A 472 23.43 14.52 2.27
N VAL A 473 24.44 15.33 2.56
CA VAL A 473 24.56 16.69 2.01
C VAL A 473 26.01 16.96 1.63
N PRO A 474 26.29 17.78 0.60
CA PRO A 474 27.65 18.22 0.31
C PRO A 474 28.31 18.85 1.54
N ALA A 475 29.59 18.55 1.77
CA ALA A 475 30.30 18.95 2.99
C ALA A 475 30.26 20.47 3.25
N GLU A 476 30.30 21.27 2.18
CA GLU A 476 30.23 22.74 2.22
C GLU A 476 28.83 23.27 2.59
N LEU A 477 27.76 22.49 2.40
CA LEU A 477 26.39 22.85 2.74
C LEU A 477 25.97 22.35 4.13
N ALA A 478 26.71 21.41 4.72
CA ALA A 478 26.36 20.78 5.99
C ALA A 478 26.05 21.79 7.11
N SER A 479 26.91 22.78 7.33
CA SER A 479 26.69 23.81 8.35
C SER A 479 25.45 24.67 8.08
N TYR A 480 25.14 24.94 6.81
CA TYR A 480 23.96 25.70 6.43
C TYR A 480 22.67 24.90 6.66
N VAL A 481 22.65 23.62 6.29
CA VAL A 481 21.50 22.73 6.52
C VAL A 481 21.24 22.56 8.02
N MET A 482 22.28 22.33 8.82
CA MET A 482 22.17 22.21 10.29
C MET A 482 21.64 23.50 10.93
N ALA A 483 22.14 24.67 10.52
CA ALA A 483 21.62 25.96 11.02
C ALA A 483 20.16 26.20 10.59
N SER A 484 19.79 25.75 9.39
CA SER A 484 18.41 25.82 8.90
C SER A 484 17.47 24.91 9.71
N ALA A 485 17.92 23.70 10.06
CA ALA A 485 17.19 22.77 10.93
C ALA A 485 16.99 23.36 12.33
N GLU A 486 18.05 23.95 12.92
CA GLU A 486 17.96 24.66 14.20
C GLU A 486 16.93 25.79 14.16
N GLY A 487 16.98 26.63 13.11
CA GLY A 487 16.04 27.73 12.90
C GLY A 487 14.59 27.27 12.70
N ALA A 488 14.39 26.06 12.15
CA ALA A 488 13.08 25.44 11.98
C ALA A 488 12.60 24.69 13.25
N GLY A 489 13.43 24.62 14.30
CA GLY A 489 13.12 23.84 15.51
C GLY A 489 13.04 22.34 15.25
N VAL A 490 13.87 21.84 14.33
CA VAL A 490 14.02 20.45 13.95
C VAL A 490 15.29 19.91 14.59
N PRO A 491 15.21 18.90 15.48
CA PRO A 491 16.40 18.23 16.02
C PRO A 491 17.21 17.59 14.90
N PHE A 492 18.53 17.60 15.04
CA PHE A 492 19.43 16.95 14.10
C PHE A 492 20.72 16.50 14.79
N ARG A 493 21.43 15.60 14.13
CA ARG A 493 22.77 15.18 14.52
C ARG A 493 23.63 14.95 13.29
N ARG A 494 24.82 15.53 13.26
CA ARG A 494 25.85 15.11 12.31
C ARG A 494 26.39 13.76 12.76
N LEU A 495 26.08 12.72 12.00
CA LEU A 495 26.50 11.35 12.28
C LEU A 495 27.91 11.09 11.77
N GLY A 496 28.30 11.68 10.63
CA GLY A 496 29.63 11.44 10.08
C GLY A 496 29.75 11.81 8.62
N VAL A 497 30.39 10.95 7.84
CA VAL A 497 30.67 11.17 6.41
C VAL A 497 30.45 9.91 5.58
N ALA A 498 30.02 10.08 4.32
CA ALA A 498 29.96 8.99 3.35
C ALA A 498 31.36 8.80 2.75
N SER A 499 31.98 7.64 3.00
CA SER A 499 33.35 7.34 2.57
C SER A 499 33.66 5.84 2.63
N GLY A 500 34.58 5.41 1.76
CA GLY A 500 35.16 4.07 1.80
C GLY A 500 34.21 2.96 1.33
N GLU A 501 34.49 1.72 1.74
CA GLU A 501 33.82 0.51 1.23
C GLU A 501 33.05 -0.27 2.32
N SER A 502 32.96 0.29 3.53
CA SER A 502 32.32 -0.33 4.69
C SER A 502 31.41 0.65 5.41
N LEU A 503 30.31 0.15 5.96
CA LEU A 503 29.57 0.86 7.00
C LEU A 503 30.32 0.67 8.32
N GLN A 504 30.84 1.77 8.86
CA GLN A 504 31.63 1.81 10.09
C GLN A 504 30.92 2.68 11.11
N VAL A 505 30.68 2.13 12.29
CA VAL A 505 30.24 2.89 13.47
C VAL A 505 31.36 2.82 14.49
N SER A 506 31.92 3.98 14.84
CA SER A 506 33.16 4.12 15.61
C SER A 506 33.13 3.32 16.91
N GLY A 507 33.98 2.28 16.99
CA GLY A 507 34.09 1.41 18.16
C GLY A 507 32.95 0.41 18.37
N VAL A 508 32.01 0.30 17.41
CA VAL A 508 30.80 -0.53 17.52
C VAL A 508 30.77 -1.62 16.44
N LEU A 509 30.83 -1.26 15.16
CA LEU A 509 30.78 -2.21 14.05
C LEU A 509 31.56 -1.71 12.84
N SER A 510 31.97 -2.64 11.98
CA SER A 510 32.54 -2.35 10.66
C SER A 510 32.19 -3.49 9.71
N VAL A 511 31.23 -3.27 8.81
CA VAL A 511 30.74 -4.29 7.87
C VAL A 511 30.96 -3.79 6.43
N PRO A 512 31.65 -4.54 5.55
CA PRO A 512 31.79 -4.18 4.15
C PRO A 512 30.43 -4.04 3.45
N VAL A 513 30.28 -3.04 2.58
CA VAL A 513 29.05 -2.84 1.79
C VAL A 513 28.74 -4.07 0.94
N SER A 514 29.76 -4.76 0.45
CA SER A 514 29.61 -6.02 -0.29
C SER A 514 29.00 -7.15 0.55
N ALA A 515 29.33 -7.22 1.85
CA ALA A 515 28.74 -8.20 2.76
C ALA A 515 27.29 -7.85 3.11
N LEU A 516 26.99 -6.56 3.35
CA LEU A 516 25.61 -6.08 3.54
C LEU A 516 24.74 -6.46 2.34
N ARG A 517 25.20 -6.17 1.12
CA ARG A 517 24.49 -6.47 -0.13
C ARG A 517 24.27 -7.96 -0.31
N ALA A 518 25.32 -8.76 -0.13
CA ALA A 518 25.22 -10.21 -0.26
C ALA A 518 24.19 -10.79 0.71
N THR A 519 24.19 -10.37 1.97
CA THR A 519 23.23 -10.83 2.97
C THR A 519 21.81 -10.38 2.65
N HIS A 520 21.63 -9.08 2.40
CA HIS A 520 20.32 -8.47 2.10
C HIS A 520 19.64 -9.09 0.87
N GLU A 521 20.40 -9.46 -0.17
CA GLU A 521 19.84 -10.02 -1.41
C GLU A 521 19.68 -11.55 -1.39
N SER A 522 20.23 -12.26 -0.38
CA SER A 522 20.33 -13.72 -0.42
C SER A 522 19.06 -14.48 0.00
N TRP A 523 18.29 -13.93 0.95
CA TRP A 523 17.24 -14.69 1.64
C TRP A 523 16.13 -15.17 0.69
N PHE A 524 15.53 -14.24 -0.09
CA PHE A 524 14.41 -14.55 -0.98
C PHE A 524 14.76 -15.58 -2.06
N PRO A 525 15.84 -15.40 -2.85
CA PRO A 525 16.26 -16.42 -3.81
C PRO A 525 16.50 -17.79 -3.17
N ALA A 526 17.19 -17.83 -2.03
CA ALA A 526 17.47 -19.08 -1.33
C ALA A 526 16.21 -19.76 -0.79
N PHE A 527 15.22 -18.97 -0.34
CA PHE A 527 13.92 -19.48 0.10
C PHE A 527 13.14 -20.10 -1.07
N MET A 528 13.07 -19.40 -2.20
CA MET A 528 12.35 -19.86 -3.39
C MET A 528 13.00 -21.10 -4.04
N ASP A 529 14.33 -21.21 -3.98
CA ASP A 529 15.06 -22.39 -4.45
C ASP A 529 15.00 -23.58 -3.46
N SER A 530 14.38 -23.41 -2.30
CA SER A 530 14.34 -24.45 -1.27
C SER A 530 13.36 -25.59 -1.62
N PRO A 531 13.66 -26.84 -1.22
CA PRO A 531 12.74 -27.98 -1.44
C PRO A 531 11.36 -27.80 -0.80
N ALA A 532 11.26 -26.98 0.25
CA ALA A 532 10.00 -26.70 0.93
C ALA A 532 9.10 -25.76 0.10
N ALA A 533 9.68 -24.77 -0.60
CA ALA A 533 8.95 -23.92 -1.53
C ALA A 533 8.51 -24.70 -2.78
N LEU A 534 9.40 -25.54 -3.33
CA LEU A 534 9.12 -26.39 -4.50
C LEU A 534 8.09 -27.51 -4.24
N ALA A 535 7.81 -27.85 -2.98
CA ALA A 535 6.80 -28.85 -2.60
C ALA A 535 5.42 -28.24 -2.32
N ALA A 536 5.31 -26.91 -2.29
CA ALA A 536 4.06 -26.17 -2.13
C ALA A 536 3.40 -25.79 -3.49
N GLU A 537 4.15 -25.88 -4.60
CA GLU A 537 3.62 -25.99 -5.97
C GLU A 537 3.09 -27.40 -6.26
#